data_AF-A0A1Q3LQ51-F1
#
_entry.id   AF-A0A1Q3LQ51-F1
#
_cell.length_a   1.000
_cell.length_b   1.000
_cell.length_c   1.000
_cell.angle_alpha   90.00
_cell.angle_beta   90.00
_cell.angle_gamma   90.00
#
_symmetry.space_group_name_H-M   'P 1'
#
loop_
_entity.id
_entity.type
_entity.pdbx_description
1 polymer ?
#
loop_
_entity_poly.entity_id
_entity_poly.type
_entity_poly.pdbx_seq_one_letter_code
_entity_poly.pdbx_strand_id
1 'polypeptide(L)'
;MKKLFTLMLCISVFATMASSKTIYVNGATGSDSNPGTSWASALKTIPYALTMASSSGDNLWIAGGTYDIPGTSTFTQGNTNMYGGFSGNEAYLSARSKSDLDGNGIVEPWEFTNATVLTFNVTDMNAVNFTGAAFDGFTLTATATFNNIQTTSVYLLSDWTTNFSNNIIKNNNLTLSASTAYGGYYPFFKAYGKVNNCLFEKNTVTVNASQLVYVSPFITVNPSYHNNMGTKFLNSVIRNNKVTVDYTSAASGIQSYGARAMIMSVQGGMNPTTSTANTGGLPTTVANCVIHNNEMAYIQGVALQSVLSDAAVIVTGTSQKYNGVAQATTDSIINCTIANNKGVRVNYGGINIMSDATSYHYVMNNVFYNNQRTTNGTSYAVVNMSQNNTLNPALVSNNITDGGGLTNTANHIVNQDNTLGTGSNLPNFVAQTTTIGNTADGSSELSNWKLDADSYLIGKGIVTTNLTDKAGVAFATPRAVGAYEYIPTGPTTLIESVEGNHARFYLSNGKLVSAVDGKAGIINLMGVTLWNGNVSVGQVIDLPMGVYVIRSTTEKGTAVQKISL
;
A
#
# COMPACT_ATOMS: atom_id res chain seq x y z
N MET A 1 -50.49 22.99 21.18
CA MET A 1 -50.23 21.58 21.57
C MET A 1 -49.88 20.67 20.39
N LYS A 2 -50.62 20.63 19.28
CA LYS A 2 -50.31 19.75 18.12
C LYS A 2 -48.91 19.97 17.50
N LYS A 3 -48.45 21.23 17.35
CA LYS A 3 -47.12 21.56 16.80
C LYS A 3 -45.94 21.21 17.71
N LEU A 4 -46.15 21.19 19.03
CA LEU A 4 -45.14 20.79 20.02
C LEU A 4 -44.98 19.26 20.07
N PHE A 5 -46.10 18.54 19.87
CA PHE A 5 -46.11 17.09 19.77
C PHE A 5 -45.44 16.59 18.47
N THR A 6 -45.63 17.29 17.35
CA THR A 6 -44.94 16.98 16.07
C THR A 6 -43.44 17.25 16.15
N LEU A 7 -43.00 18.31 16.83
CA LEU A 7 -41.57 18.60 17.00
C LEU A 7 -40.85 17.60 17.92
N MET A 8 -41.49 17.18 19.03
CA MET A 8 -40.97 16.10 19.89
C MET A 8 -40.92 14.75 19.17
N LEU A 9 -41.92 14.43 18.34
CA LEU A 9 -41.93 13.20 17.54
C LEU A 9 -40.85 13.21 16.45
N CYS A 10 -40.55 14.36 15.84
CA CYS A 10 -39.43 14.47 14.89
C CYS A 10 -38.07 14.33 15.59
N ILE A 11 -37.87 14.90 16.79
CA ILE A 11 -36.61 14.78 17.54
C ILE A 11 -36.38 13.35 18.05
N SER A 12 -37.44 12.61 18.41
CA SER A 12 -37.32 11.20 18.82
C SER A 12 -37.01 10.23 17.66
N VAL A 13 -37.35 10.58 16.42
CA VAL A 13 -37.08 9.75 15.23
C VAL A 13 -35.63 9.91 14.73
N PHE A 14 -34.93 10.99 15.09
CA PHE A 14 -33.50 11.19 14.78
C PHE A 14 -32.54 10.65 15.86
N ALA A 15 -33.04 10.18 17.01
CA ALA A 15 -32.21 9.80 18.16
C ALA A 15 -31.66 8.36 18.12
N THR A 16 -32.06 7.53 17.15
CA THR A 16 -31.44 6.22 16.92
C THR A 16 -30.31 6.32 15.90
N MET A 17 -29.36 7.23 16.12
CA MET A 17 -28.05 7.06 15.50
C MET A 17 -27.44 5.86 16.20
N ALA A 18 -27.32 4.73 15.49
CA ALA A 18 -26.65 3.55 15.99
C ALA A 18 -25.23 3.97 16.42
N SER A 19 -25.00 4.06 17.74
CA SER A 19 -23.66 4.27 18.28
C SER A 19 -22.89 2.99 18.02
N SER A 20 -21.84 3.07 17.20
CA SER A 20 -20.87 1.99 17.08
C SER A 20 -20.34 1.61 18.47
N LYS A 21 -20.35 0.31 18.78
CA LYS A 21 -19.87 -0.23 20.05
C LYS A 21 -18.36 -0.48 19.97
N THR A 22 -17.65 -0.26 21.07
CA THR A 22 -16.27 -0.76 21.24
C THR A 22 -16.27 -2.04 22.06
N ILE A 23 -15.65 -3.09 21.52
CA ILE A 23 -15.43 -4.39 22.15
C ILE A 23 -13.94 -4.53 22.45
N TYR A 24 -13.62 -4.92 23.68
CA TYR A 24 -12.23 -5.07 24.14
C TYR A 24 -11.85 -6.55 24.17
N VAL A 25 -10.67 -6.87 23.65
CA VAL A 25 -10.10 -8.22 23.59
C VAL A 25 -8.72 -8.23 24.23
N ASN A 26 -8.47 -9.16 25.15
CA ASN A 26 -7.17 -9.37 25.76
C ASN A 26 -6.93 -10.88 25.95
N GLY A 27 -6.05 -11.45 25.12
CA GLY A 27 -5.78 -12.89 25.13
C GLY A 27 -5.14 -13.41 26.43
N ALA A 28 -4.45 -12.54 27.17
CA ALA A 28 -3.74 -12.90 28.40
C ALA A 28 -4.64 -12.91 29.63
N THR A 29 -5.57 -11.95 29.75
CA THR A 29 -6.37 -11.73 30.97
C THR A 29 -7.88 -11.82 30.75
N GLY A 30 -8.34 -11.81 29.50
CA GLY A 30 -9.76 -11.85 29.15
C GLY A 30 -10.41 -13.22 29.32
N SER A 31 -11.74 -13.24 29.24
CA SER A 31 -12.57 -14.44 29.19
C SER A 31 -13.71 -14.24 28.21
N ASP A 32 -14.05 -15.25 27.40
CA ASP A 32 -15.20 -15.17 26.49
C ASP A 32 -16.55 -15.23 27.23
N SER A 33 -16.53 -15.43 28.55
CA SER A 33 -17.70 -15.20 29.42
C SER A 33 -17.91 -13.73 29.79
N ASN A 34 -16.93 -12.86 29.53
CA ASN A 34 -17.02 -11.44 29.86
C ASN A 34 -17.88 -10.67 28.84
N PRO A 35 -18.43 -9.50 29.21
CA PRO A 35 -19.23 -8.70 28.28
C PRO A 35 -18.41 -7.96 27.19
N GLY A 36 -17.10 -7.83 27.35
CA GLY A 36 -16.22 -7.15 26.38
C GLY A 36 -16.38 -5.63 26.34
N THR A 37 -16.98 -4.99 27.35
CA THR A 37 -17.32 -3.55 27.35
C THR A 37 -16.24 -2.63 27.96
N SER A 38 -15.16 -3.21 28.48
CA SER A 38 -14.00 -2.50 29.03
C SER A 38 -12.77 -3.42 29.03
N TRP A 39 -11.57 -2.86 29.19
CA TRP A 39 -10.35 -3.67 29.36
C TRP A 39 -10.42 -4.64 30.56
N ALA A 40 -10.99 -4.21 31.69
CA ALA A 40 -11.14 -5.04 32.89
C ALA A 40 -12.12 -6.22 32.69
N SER A 41 -13.00 -6.10 31.70
CA SER A 41 -14.00 -7.10 31.33
C SER A 41 -13.82 -7.53 29.87
N ALA A 42 -12.58 -7.62 29.40
CA ALA A 42 -12.27 -7.94 28.02
C ALA A 42 -12.60 -9.40 27.67
N LEU A 43 -12.96 -9.63 26.41
CA LEU A 43 -13.06 -10.98 25.82
C LEU A 43 -11.68 -11.60 25.66
N LYS A 44 -11.62 -12.93 25.52
CA LYS A 44 -10.34 -13.63 25.36
C LYS A 44 -9.97 -13.80 23.89
N THR A 45 -10.93 -14.18 23.04
CA THR A 45 -10.65 -14.59 21.67
C THR A 45 -11.22 -13.62 20.64
N ILE A 46 -10.47 -13.42 19.55
CA ILE A 46 -10.89 -12.56 18.43
C ILE A 46 -12.09 -13.15 17.68
N PRO A 47 -12.14 -14.46 17.35
CA PRO A 47 -13.31 -15.03 16.69
C PRO A 47 -14.60 -14.83 17.48
N TYR A 48 -14.56 -14.99 18.82
CA TYR A 48 -15.73 -14.73 19.65
C TYR A 48 -16.08 -13.24 19.70
N ALA A 49 -15.10 -12.34 19.78
CA ALA A 49 -15.36 -10.90 19.69
C ALA A 49 -16.02 -10.48 18.37
N LEU A 50 -15.68 -11.13 17.26
CA LEU A 50 -16.31 -10.88 15.95
C LEU A 50 -17.78 -11.34 15.91
N THR A 51 -18.16 -12.41 16.60
CA THR A 51 -19.58 -12.79 16.71
C THR A 51 -20.38 -11.80 17.56
N MET A 52 -19.70 -11.10 18.48
CA MET A 52 -20.28 -10.08 19.35
C MET A 52 -20.37 -8.69 18.68
N ALA A 53 -19.62 -8.46 17.60
CA ALA A 53 -19.73 -7.28 16.74
C ALA A 53 -20.87 -7.51 15.73
N SER A 54 -22.10 -7.22 16.16
CA SER A 54 -23.30 -7.52 15.38
C SER A 54 -23.68 -6.41 14.40
N SER A 55 -23.02 -5.25 14.44
CA SER A 55 -23.35 -4.08 13.63
C SER A 55 -22.18 -3.60 12.78
N SER A 56 -22.48 -3.16 11.55
CA SER A 56 -21.49 -2.51 10.70
C SER A 56 -20.93 -1.26 11.39
N GLY A 57 -19.60 -1.15 11.41
CA GLY A 57 -18.90 -0.04 12.03
C GLY A 57 -18.55 -0.24 13.50
N ASP A 58 -18.93 -1.36 14.14
CA ASP A 58 -18.44 -1.72 15.48
C ASP A 58 -16.90 -1.78 15.50
N ASN A 59 -16.30 -1.49 16.65
CA ASN A 59 -14.85 -1.46 16.84
C ASN A 59 -14.40 -2.60 17.75
N LEU A 60 -13.38 -3.34 17.35
CA LEU A 60 -12.63 -4.26 18.21
C LEU A 60 -11.28 -3.62 18.55
N TRP A 61 -11.05 -3.41 19.84
CA TRP A 61 -9.76 -2.98 20.38
C TRP A 61 -9.08 -4.18 21.02
N ILE A 62 -7.94 -4.57 20.45
CA ILE A 62 -7.28 -5.82 20.79
C ILE A 62 -5.93 -5.51 21.43
N ALA A 63 -5.75 -5.98 22.66
CA ALA A 63 -4.50 -5.85 23.38
C ALA A 63 -3.37 -6.60 22.65
N GLY A 64 -2.13 -6.14 22.85
CA GLY A 64 -0.91 -6.76 22.40
C GLY A 64 -0.79 -8.18 22.95
N GLY A 65 -0.14 -9.03 22.17
CA GLY A 65 -0.08 -10.47 22.41
C GLY A 65 -0.30 -11.26 21.13
N THR A 66 -0.09 -12.57 21.22
CA THR A 66 -0.28 -13.50 20.11
C THR A 66 -1.64 -14.18 20.21
N TYR A 67 -2.37 -14.16 19.10
CA TYR A 67 -3.69 -14.77 18.97
C TYR A 67 -3.67 -15.80 17.85
N ASP A 68 -3.79 -17.06 18.23
CA ASP A 68 -3.96 -18.15 17.29
C ASP A 68 -5.36 -18.09 16.69
N ILE A 69 -5.43 -17.91 15.38
CA ILE A 69 -6.68 -17.95 14.62
C ILE A 69 -6.82 -19.39 14.07
N PRO A 70 -7.79 -20.19 14.57
CA PRO A 70 -7.90 -21.60 14.23
C PRO A 70 -8.05 -21.84 12.72
N GLY A 71 -7.24 -22.75 12.19
CA GLY A 71 -7.02 -22.96 10.75
C GLY A 71 -8.10 -23.71 9.96
N THR A 72 -9.21 -24.12 10.59
CA THR A 72 -10.26 -24.92 9.94
C THR A 72 -11.46 -24.09 9.47
N SER A 73 -11.44 -22.78 9.65
CA SER A 73 -12.51 -21.87 9.23
C SER A 73 -11.95 -20.61 8.60
N THR A 74 -12.60 -20.10 7.56
CA THR A 74 -12.31 -18.79 6.97
C THR A 74 -12.42 -17.70 8.03
N PHE A 75 -11.30 -17.06 8.40
CA PHE A 75 -11.33 -15.80 9.13
C PHE A 75 -11.92 -14.72 8.23
N THR A 76 -13.05 -14.15 8.65
CA THR A 76 -13.66 -13.02 7.95
C THR A 76 -13.85 -11.89 8.95
N GLN A 77 -13.20 -10.77 8.70
CA GLN A 77 -13.35 -9.56 9.50
C GLN A 77 -14.81 -9.05 9.49
N GLY A 78 -15.47 -9.13 8.34
CA GLY A 78 -16.75 -8.45 8.11
C GLY A 78 -16.60 -6.93 8.19
N ASN A 79 -17.72 -6.20 8.24
CA ASN A 79 -17.73 -4.73 8.29
C ASN A 79 -17.40 -4.17 9.70
N THR A 80 -16.53 -4.85 10.43
CA THR A 80 -16.12 -4.53 11.81
C THR A 80 -14.73 -3.92 11.78
N ASN A 81 -14.55 -2.74 12.38
CA ASN A 81 -13.23 -2.13 12.48
C ASN A 81 -12.40 -2.90 13.51
N MET A 82 -11.18 -3.29 13.15
CA MET A 82 -10.26 -3.98 14.03
C MET A 82 -9.00 -3.14 14.23
N TYR A 83 -8.61 -2.97 15.48
CA TYR A 83 -7.45 -2.20 15.90
C TYR A 83 -6.60 -3.02 16.88
N GLY A 84 -5.37 -3.34 16.49
CA GLY A 84 -4.35 -3.95 17.34
C GLY A 84 -3.39 -2.91 17.92
N GLY A 85 -2.43 -3.33 18.74
CA GLY A 85 -1.38 -2.43 19.24
C GLY A 85 -1.65 -1.83 20.64
N PHE A 86 -2.69 -2.27 21.34
CA PHE A 86 -3.06 -1.73 22.66
C PHE A 86 -2.29 -2.42 23.79
N SER A 87 -1.91 -1.69 24.83
CA SER A 87 -1.40 -2.24 26.09
C SER A 87 -2.51 -2.83 26.98
N GLY A 88 -3.76 -2.43 26.76
CA GLY A 88 -4.93 -2.90 27.51
C GLY A 88 -5.37 -1.96 28.62
N ASN A 89 -5.09 -0.67 28.50
CA ASN A 89 -5.51 0.37 29.45
C ASN A 89 -5.93 1.68 28.77
N GLU A 90 -5.91 1.74 27.45
CA GLU A 90 -6.14 2.94 26.66
C GLU A 90 -7.61 3.38 26.71
N ALA A 91 -7.82 4.70 26.77
CA ALA A 91 -9.14 5.32 26.72
C ALA A 91 -9.58 5.71 25.29
N TYR A 92 -8.65 5.80 24.33
CA TYR A 92 -8.91 6.23 22.95
C TYR A 92 -7.93 5.58 21.97
N LEU A 93 -8.35 5.44 20.71
CA LEU A 93 -7.62 4.71 19.65
C LEU A 93 -6.19 5.23 19.39
N SER A 94 -5.97 6.55 19.50
CA SER A 94 -4.65 7.17 19.29
C SER A 94 -3.72 7.09 20.50
N ALA A 95 -4.16 6.51 21.63
CA ALA A 95 -3.30 6.30 22.80
C ALA A 95 -2.32 5.12 22.65
N ARG A 96 -2.45 4.31 21.60
CA ARG A 96 -1.56 3.18 21.31
C ARG A 96 -0.12 3.68 21.14
N SER A 97 0.79 3.16 21.95
CA SER A 97 2.20 3.55 21.92
C SER A 97 2.92 2.92 20.72
N LYS A 98 3.91 3.65 20.20
CA LYS A 98 4.82 3.20 19.14
C LYS A 98 6.26 3.39 19.56
N SER A 99 7.15 2.56 19.03
CA SER A 99 8.57 2.55 19.34
C SER A 99 9.31 1.92 18.17
N ASP A 100 10.53 2.38 17.87
CA ASP A 100 11.39 1.80 16.83
C ASP A 100 11.67 0.33 17.19
N LEU A 101 11.02 -0.60 16.48
CA LEU A 101 11.04 -2.04 16.78
C LEU A 101 12.19 -2.74 16.06
N ASP A 102 12.68 -2.21 14.94
CA ASP A 102 13.80 -2.80 14.19
C ASP A 102 15.16 -2.10 14.42
N GLY A 103 15.16 -0.97 15.14
CA GLY A 103 16.36 -0.24 15.55
C GLY A 103 16.99 0.57 14.43
N ASN A 104 16.26 0.86 13.35
CA ASN A 104 16.77 1.62 12.20
C ASN A 104 16.82 3.14 12.45
N GLY A 105 16.37 3.61 13.61
CA GLY A 105 16.33 5.02 14.01
C GLY A 105 15.08 5.76 13.58
N ILE A 106 14.07 5.06 13.08
CA ILE A 106 12.79 5.60 12.61
C ILE A 106 11.68 4.85 13.33
N VAL A 107 10.68 5.58 13.82
CA VAL A 107 9.43 4.95 14.29
C VAL A 107 8.42 4.98 13.16
N GLU A 108 8.17 3.83 12.54
CA GLU A 108 7.22 3.77 11.43
C GLU A 108 5.76 3.65 11.88
N PRO A 109 4.79 3.95 11.00
CA PRO A 109 3.39 3.90 11.39
C PRO A 109 2.89 2.52 11.82
N TRP A 110 3.55 1.41 11.44
CA TRP A 110 3.20 0.04 11.81
C TRP A 110 3.87 -0.46 13.10
N GLU A 111 4.79 0.30 13.69
CA GLU A 111 5.61 -0.13 14.82
C GLU A 111 4.97 0.14 16.19
N PHE A 112 3.87 -0.57 16.47
CA PHE A 112 3.21 -0.50 17.77
C PHE A 112 4.01 -1.24 18.84
N THR A 113 4.29 -0.57 19.96
CA THR A 113 5.07 -1.16 21.08
C THR A 113 4.41 -2.43 21.63
N ASN A 114 3.07 -2.45 21.69
CA ASN A 114 2.30 -3.58 22.19
C ASN A 114 1.74 -4.38 21.00
N ALA A 115 2.62 -5.01 20.21
CA ALA A 115 2.24 -5.68 18.99
C ALA A 115 1.13 -6.73 19.20
N THR A 116 0.07 -6.65 18.39
CA THR A 116 -0.96 -7.69 18.27
C THR A 116 -0.61 -8.59 17.11
N VAL A 117 -0.27 -9.84 17.39
CA VAL A 117 0.17 -10.82 16.40
C VAL A 117 -0.96 -11.81 16.13
N LEU A 118 -1.36 -11.96 14.87
CA LEU A 118 -2.30 -12.98 14.42
C LEU A 118 -1.52 -14.07 13.69
N THR A 119 -1.65 -15.30 14.19
CA THR A 119 -1.04 -16.50 13.63
C THR A 119 -2.11 -17.33 12.94
N PHE A 120 -1.87 -17.68 11.68
CA PHE A 120 -2.77 -18.49 10.87
C PHE A 120 -2.08 -19.80 10.43
N ASN A 121 -2.84 -20.89 10.45
CA ASN A 121 -2.48 -22.10 9.72
C ASN A 121 -3.53 -22.31 8.63
N VAL A 122 -3.15 -22.10 7.38
CA VAL A 122 -4.08 -21.98 6.26
C VAL A 122 -3.96 -23.21 5.36
N THR A 123 -4.98 -24.06 5.41
CA THR A 123 -5.08 -25.24 4.52
C THR A 123 -6.13 -25.05 3.43
N ASP A 124 -7.04 -24.10 3.60
CA ASP A 124 -8.20 -23.87 2.74
C ASP A 124 -8.15 -22.51 2.00
N MET A 125 -8.97 -22.41 0.96
CA MET A 125 -9.05 -21.26 0.05
C MET A 125 -9.57 -19.99 0.73
N ASN A 126 -9.03 -18.81 0.36
CA ASN A 126 -9.47 -17.50 0.83
C ASN A 126 -9.65 -17.44 2.36
N ALA A 127 -8.77 -18.14 3.08
CA ALA A 127 -8.94 -18.39 4.51
C ALA A 127 -8.90 -17.12 5.36
N VAL A 128 -8.34 -16.01 4.86
CA VAL A 128 -8.30 -14.74 5.59
C VAL A 128 -8.82 -13.61 4.71
N ASN A 129 -10.05 -13.17 5.00
CA ASN A 129 -10.77 -12.17 4.24
C ASN A 129 -11.05 -10.89 5.05
N PHE A 130 -10.67 -9.75 4.49
CA PHE A 130 -10.86 -8.41 5.03
C PHE A 130 -11.87 -7.64 4.18
N THR A 131 -12.95 -7.17 4.79
CA THR A 131 -14.14 -6.63 4.09
C THR A 131 -14.62 -5.34 4.71
N GLY A 132 -14.77 -4.28 3.91
CA GLY A 132 -15.63 -3.14 4.20
C GLY A 132 -15.31 -2.27 5.41
N ALA A 133 -14.16 -2.49 6.08
CA ALA A 133 -13.82 -1.86 7.35
C ALA A 133 -12.32 -1.57 7.51
N ALA A 134 -11.97 -0.89 8.61
CA ALA A 134 -10.59 -0.63 8.98
C ALA A 134 -9.95 -1.88 9.60
N PHE A 135 -8.76 -2.25 9.14
CA PHE A 135 -7.92 -3.28 9.75
C PHE A 135 -6.53 -2.70 10.00
N ASP A 136 -6.20 -2.45 11.28
CA ASP A 136 -5.10 -1.56 11.65
C ASP A 136 -4.28 -2.02 12.86
N GLY A 137 -2.95 -2.03 12.72
CA GLY A 137 -2.03 -2.29 13.84
C GLY A 137 -1.80 -3.77 14.16
N PHE A 138 -1.84 -4.64 13.17
CA PHE A 138 -1.60 -6.07 13.33
C PHE A 138 -0.30 -6.53 12.69
N THR A 139 0.34 -7.52 13.32
CA THR A 139 1.33 -8.38 12.67
C THR A 139 0.65 -9.68 12.23
N LEU A 140 0.73 -10.02 10.94
CA LEU A 140 0.15 -11.23 10.36
C LEU A 140 1.24 -12.23 9.98
N THR A 141 1.14 -13.43 10.53
CA THR A 141 2.02 -14.56 10.21
C THR A 141 1.19 -15.78 9.87
N ALA A 142 1.60 -16.53 8.85
CA ALA A 142 0.85 -17.67 8.35
C ALA A 142 1.78 -18.74 7.79
N THR A 143 1.44 -19.99 8.08
CA THR A 143 1.87 -21.12 7.25
C THR A 143 0.70 -21.50 6.35
N ALA A 144 0.92 -21.58 5.05
CA ALA A 144 -0.12 -21.93 4.09
C ALA A 144 0.36 -23.04 3.15
N THR A 145 -0.48 -24.07 2.97
CA THR A 145 -0.24 -25.13 1.98
C THR A 145 -1.48 -25.36 1.13
N PHE A 146 -1.34 -25.20 -0.18
CA PHE A 146 -2.45 -25.35 -1.13
C PHE A 146 -2.17 -26.47 -2.13
N ASN A 147 -3.17 -27.33 -2.33
CA ASN A 147 -3.11 -28.42 -3.29
C ASN A 147 -4.17 -28.21 -4.39
N ASN A 148 -3.73 -28.07 -5.65
CA ASN A 148 -4.59 -28.14 -6.84
C ASN A 148 -5.77 -27.14 -6.88
N ILE A 149 -5.48 -25.84 -6.80
CA ILE A 149 -6.52 -24.81 -6.68
C ILE A 149 -6.48 -23.85 -7.88
N GLN A 150 -7.63 -23.28 -8.25
CA GLN A 150 -7.73 -22.16 -9.17
C GLN A 150 -8.16 -20.91 -8.37
N THR A 151 -7.41 -19.80 -8.48
CA THR A 151 -7.82 -18.42 -8.09
C THR A 151 -7.84 -17.99 -6.60
N THR A 152 -6.86 -18.38 -5.77
CA THR A 152 -6.89 -18.05 -4.32
C THR A 152 -5.73 -17.21 -3.82
N SER A 153 -5.96 -16.57 -2.67
CA SER A 153 -4.95 -15.88 -1.87
C SER A 153 -5.00 -16.29 -0.40
N VAL A 154 -3.87 -16.17 0.32
CA VAL A 154 -3.84 -16.34 1.77
C VAL A 154 -4.60 -15.18 2.42
N TYR A 155 -4.22 -13.96 2.05
CA TYR A 155 -4.84 -12.72 2.50
C TYR A 155 -5.60 -12.05 1.35
N LEU A 156 -6.90 -11.87 1.53
CA LEU A 156 -7.78 -11.22 0.56
C LEU A 156 -8.41 -9.98 1.16
N LEU A 157 -8.21 -8.82 0.55
CA LEU A 157 -9.05 -7.64 0.79
C LEU A 157 -10.13 -7.66 -0.28
N SER A 158 -11.30 -8.22 0.02
CA SER A 158 -12.32 -8.47 -1.01
C SER A 158 -13.21 -7.26 -1.31
N ASP A 159 -13.08 -6.17 -0.56
CA ASP A 159 -13.87 -4.95 -0.73
C ASP A 159 -12.98 -3.73 -0.99
N TRP A 160 -13.46 -2.82 -1.82
CA TRP A 160 -12.77 -1.57 -2.20
C TRP A 160 -12.80 -0.50 -1.11
N THR A 161 -13.74 -0.62 -0.18
CA THR A 161 -13.85 0.23 1.01
C THR A 161 -12.99 -0.26 2.16
N THR A 162 -12.39 -1.46 2.07
CA THR A 162 -11.45 -1.98 3.07
C THR A 162 -10.25 -1.06 3.20
N ASN A 163 -9.95 -0.62 4.42
CA ASN A 163 -8.77 0.17 4.74
C ASN A 163 -7.81 -0.66 5.58
N PHE A 164 -6.81 -1.25 4.92
CA PHE A 164 -5.79 -2.07 5.53
C PHE A 164 -4.55 -1.21 5.81
N SER A 165 -4.36 -0.80 7.06
CA SER A 165 -3.37 0.22 7.41
C SER A 165 -2.44 -0.17 8.55
N ASN A 166 -1.20 0.31 8.56
CA ASN A 166 -0.31 0.18 9.73
C ASN A 166 -0.09 -1.29 10.16
N ASN A 167 -0.03 -2.21 9.19
CA ASN A 167 0.11 -3.65 9.44
C ASN A 167 1.47 -4.18 8.99
N ILE A 168 1.95 -5.22 9.67
CA ILE A 168 3.15 -5.97 9.32
C ILE A 168 2.75 -7.36 8.82
N ILE A 169 3.13 -7.73 7.61
CA ILE A 169 2.95 -9.07 7.06
C ILE A 169 4.33 -9.70 6.99
N LYS A 170 4.64 -10.60 7.93
CA LYS A 170 6.00 -11.14 8.04
C LYS A 170 6.11 -12.62 8.33
N ASN A 171 7.25 -13.19 7.93
CA ASN A 171 7.59 -14.59 8.18
C ASN A 171 6.51 -15.58 7.73
N ASN A 172 5.74 -15.22 6.71
CA ASN A 172 4.74 -16.12 6.15
C ASN A 172 5.41 -17.10 5.21
N ASN A 173 4.96 -18.36 5.21
CA ASN A 173 5.45 -19.40 4.32
C ASN A 173 4.28 -20.03 3.56
N LEU A 174 4.22 -19.78 2.26
CA LEU A 174 3.24 -20.35 1.35
C LEU A 174 3.90 -21.39 0.44
N THR A 175 3.38 -22.61 0.47
CA THR A 175 3.68 -23.64 -0.53
C THR A 175 2.43 -23.96 -1.35
N LEU A 176 2.54 -23.79 -2.67
CA LEU A 176 1.47 -24.11 -3.61
C LEU A 176 1.90 -25.26 -4.51
N SER A 177 1.12 -26.32 -4.55
CA SER A 177 1.23 -27.38 -5.56
C SER A 177 0.23 -27.11 -6.68
N ALA A 178 0.71 -26.58 -7.81
CA ALA A 178 -0.12 -26.20 -8.94
C ALA A 178 -0.11 -27.28 -10.02
N SER A 179 -1.27 -27.94 -10.23
CA SER A 179 -1.41 -29.09 -11.14
C SER A 179 -2.53 -28.96 -12.18
N THR A 180 -3.17 -27.80 -12.34
CA THR A 180 -4.28 -27.65 -13.31
C THR A 180 -3.86 -27.06 -14.64
N ALA A 181 -4.43 -27.60 -15.73
CA ALA A 181 -4.25 -27.17 -17.12
C ALA A 181 -4.88 -25.80 -17.48
N TYR A 182 -5.56 -25.13 -16.54
CA TYR A 182 -6.21 -23.84 -16.76
C TYR A 182 -5.64 -22.79 -15.81
N GLY A 183 -5.16 -21.68 -16.37
CA GLY A 183 -4.45 -20.61 -15.67
C GLY A 183 -5.27 -19.96 -14.55
N GLY A 184 -4.69 -19.92 -13.36
CA GLY A 184 -5.16 -19.08 -12.25
C GLY A 184 -4.10 -18.05 -11.86
N TYR A 185 -4.52 -16.94 -11.27
CA TYR A 185 -3.64 -15.98 -10.57
C TYR A 185 -3.57 -16.36 -9.09
N TYR A 186 -2.36 -16.54 -8.53
CA TYR A 186 -2.14 -17.10 -7.19
C TYR A 186 -1.37 -16.17 -6.24
N PRO A 187 -1.91 -14.98 -5.90
CA PRO A 187 -1.21 -14.10 -4.98
C PRO A 187 -1.32 -14.57 -3.55
N PHE A 188 -0.21 -14.56 -2.82
CA PHE A 188 -0.23 -14.63 -1.37
C PHE A 188 -1.11 -13.54 -0.74
N PHE A 189 -1.02 -12.30 -1.26
CA PHE A 189 -1.79 -11.15 -0.80
C PHE A 189 -2.47 -10.45 -1.97
N LYS A 190 -3.80 -10.30 -1.90
CA LYS A 190 -4.60 -9.67 -2.95
C LYS A 190 -5.38 -8.47 -2.42
N ALA A 191 -5.27 -7.32 -3.11
CA ALA A 191 -5.90 -6.07 -2.72
C ALA A 191 -6.92 -5.56 -3.75
N TYR A 192 -8.14 -5.28 -3.29
CA TYR A 192 -9.17 -4.53 -4.02
C TYR A 192 -9.50 -3.15 -3.42
N GLY A 193 -8.94 -2.80 -2.24
CA GLY A 193 -9.19 -1.56 -1.50
C GLY A 193 -7.94 -0.69 -1.29
N LYS A 194 -7.77 -0.18 -0.07
CA LYS A 194 -6.60 0.64 0.30
C LYS A 194 -5.66 -0.16 1.20
N VAL A 195 -4.40 -0.29 0.77
CA VAL A 195 -3.26 -0.72 1.58
C VAL A 195 -2.42 0.51 1.85
N ASN A 196 -2.10 0.80 3.11
CA ASN A 196 -1.39 2.02 3.47
C ASN A 196 -0.51 1.87 4.69
N ASN A 197 0.73 2.34 4.63
CA ASN A 197 1.67 2.22 5.75
C ASN A 197 1.81 0.76 6.22
N CYS A 198 2.13 -0.16 5.31
CA CYS A 198 2.31 -1.56 5.67
C CYS A 198 3.74 -2.00 5.41
N LEU A 199 4.20 -2.98 6.19
CA LEU A 199 5.47 -3.67 6.01
C LEU A 199 5.21 -5.09 5.54
N PHE A 200 5.80 -5.50 4.41
CA PHE A 200 5.81 -6.87 3.94
C PHE A 200 7.24 -7.38 3.97
N GLU A 201 7.57 -8.28 4.90
CA GLU A 201 8.95 -8.73 5.06
C GLU A 201 9.15 -10.22 5.31
N LYS A 202 10.27 -10.77 4.85
CA LYS A 202 10.68 -12.15 5.15
C LYS A 202 9.63 -13.21 4.79
N ASN A 203 8.74 -12.90 3.85
CA ASN A 203 7.73 -13.84 3.38
C ASN A 203 8.30 -14.71 2.27
N THR A 204 7.96 -15.99 2.29
CA THR A 204 8.37 -16.97 1.29
C THR A 204 7.14 -17.53 0.58
N VAL A 205 7.16 -17.48 -0.75
CA VAL A 205 6.19 -18.16 -1.60
C VAL A 205 6.93 -19.14 -2.49
N THR A 206 6.56 -20.41 -2.42
CA THR A 206 7.07 -21.47 -3.29
C THR A 206 5.92 -22.07 -4.07
N VAL A 207 6.02 -22.02 -5.40
CA VAL A 207 5.05 -22.63 -6.30
C VAL A 207 5.71 -23.80 -7.00
N ASN A 208 5.29 -25.01 -6.64
CA ASN A 208 5.66 -26.26 -7.30
C ASN A 208 4.67 -26.49 -8.45
N ALA A 209 5.09 -26.21 -9.67
CA ALA A 209 4.25 -26.32 -10.85
C ALA A 209 4.63 -27.56 -11.66
N SER A 210 3.64 -28.43 -11.91
CA SER A 210 3.79 -29.59 -12.81
C SER A 210 3.18 -29.34 -14.20
N GLN A 211 2.43 -28.24 -14.37
CA GLN A 211 1.75 -27.84 -15.61
C GLN A 211 1.81 -26.31 -15.84
N LEU A 212 1.17 -25.80 -16.89
CA LEU A 212 1.07 -24.36 -17.23
C LEU A 212 0.38 -23.54 -16.13
N VAL A 213 1.07 -22.56 -15.53
CA VAL A 213 0.48 -21.74 -14.44
C VAL A 213 0.82 -20.26 -14.62
N TYR A 214 -0.20 -19.40 -14.64
CA TYR A 214 -0.07 -17.94 -14.60
C TYR A 214 0.21 -17.44 -13.18
N VAL A 215 1.42 -17.67 -12.68
CA VAL A 215 1.72 -17.36 -11.29
C VAL A 215 1.89 -15.84 -11.11
N SER A 216 1.15 -15.25 -10.17
CA SER A 216 1.42 -13.91 -9.61
C SER A 216 1.58 -14.09 -8.11
N PRO A 217 2.74 -14.59 -7.65
CA PRO A 217 2.79 -15.40 -6.43
C PRO A 217 2.68 -14.60 -5.14
N PHE A 218 3.12 -13.33 -5.13
CA PHE A 218 3.22 -12.59 -3.88
C PHE A 218 2.12 -11.55 -3.71
N ILE A 219 2.29 -10.32 -4.19
CA ILE A 219 1.28 -9.27 -4.07
C ILE A 219 0.57 -9.07 -5.41
N THR A 220 -0.76 -8.97 -5.38
CA THR A 220 -1.54 -8.49 -6.53
C THR A 220 -2.41 -7.31 -6.11
N VAL A 221 -2.17 -6.17 -6.75
CA VAL A 221 -2.96 -4.95 -6.62
C VAL A 221 -3.89 -4.91 -7.83
N ASN A 222 -5.17 -5.13 -7.59
CA ASN A 222 -6.16 -5.32 -8.65
C ASN A 222 -7.29 -4.29 -8.43
N PRO A 223 -7.76 -3.57 -9.46
CA PRO A 223 -8.98 -2.76 -9.37
C PRO A 223 -10.13 -3.56 -8.80
N SER A 224 -10.97 -2.90 -8.02
CA SER A 224 -12.29 -3.45 -7.75
C SER A 224 -13.13 -3.50 -9.03
N TYR A 225 -14.04 -4.47 -9.15
CA TYR A 225 -15.01 -4.59 -10.26
C TYR A 225 -16.07 -3.46 -10.27
N HIS A 226 -15.80 -2.34 -9.60
CA HIS A 226 -16.76 -1.28 -9.32
C HIS A 226 -16.31 0.07 -9.89
N ASN A 227 -17.28 0.82 -10.39
CA ASN A 227 -17.08 1.97 -11.28
C ASN A 227 -16.47 3.22 -10.63
N ASN A 228 -16.19 3.23 -9.31
CA ASN A 228 -16.06 4.48 -8.56
C ASN A 228 -14.76 4.68 -7.76
N MET A 229 -13.90 3.68 -7.53
CA MET A 229 -12.55 3.89 -6.94
C MET A 229 -11.53 2.85 -7.43
N GLY A 230 -10.32 3.30 -7.82
CA GLY A 230 -9.18 2.42 -8.08
C GLY A 230 -8.48 1.96 -6.79
N THR A 231 -7.83 0.81 -6.84
CA THR A 231 -7.09 0.23 -5.69
C THR A 231 -5.84 1.04 -5.41
N LYS A 232 -5.56 1.29 -4.13
CA LYS A 232 -4.42 2.12 -3.68
C LYS A 232 -3.49 1.32 -2.79
N PHE A 233 -2.21 1.29 -3.13
CA PHE A 233 -1.15 0.67 -2.36
C PHE A 233 -0.08 1.74 -2.06
N LEU A 234 -0.05 2.23 -0.83
CA LEU A 234 0.60 3.50 -0.50
C LEU A 234 1.57 3.38 0.67
N ASN A 235 2.62 4.19 0.67
CA ASN A 235 3.46 4.47 1.86
C ASN A 235 3.99 3.20 2.54
N SER A 236 4.26 2.15 1.77
CA SER A 236 4.50 0.80 2.30
C SER A 236 5.89 0.29 1.93
N VAL A 237 6.46 -0.55 2.78
CA VAL A 237 7.77 -1.18 2.60
C VAL A 237 7.58 -2.65 2.25
N ILE A 238 8.26 -3.12 1.21
CA ILE A 238 8.25 -4.51 0.77
C ILE A 238 9.71 -4.96 0.68
N ARG A 239 10.17 -5.71 1.68
CA ARG A 239 11.58 -6.05 1.83
C ARG A 239 11.85 -7.51 2.10
N ASN A 240 12.99 -8.04 1.66
CA ASN A 240 13.42 -9.38 2.05
C ASN A 240 12.38 -10.48 1.79
N ASN A 241 11.52 -10.36 0.78
CA ASN A 241 10.59 -11.44 0.41
C ASN A 241 11.22 -12.35 -0.65
N LYS A 242 10.84 -13.63 -0.65
CA LYS A 242 11.31 -14.62 -1.61
C LYS A 242 10.15 -15.28 -2.33
N VAL A 243 10.24 -15.28 -3.65
CA VAL A 243 9.33 -15.97 -4.54
C VAL A 243 10.12 -17.01 -5.33
N THR A 244 9.70 -18.26 -5.26
CA THR A 244 10.26 -19.35 -6.06
C THR A 244 9.16 -19.98 -6.88
N VAL A 245 9.37 -20.07 -8.19
CA VAL A 245 8.54 -20.84 -9.12
C VAL A 245 9.37 -22.03 -9.59
N ASP A 246 9.02 -23.21 -9.11
CA ASP A 246 9.74 -24.46 -9.34
C ASP A 246 8.99 -25.35 -10.34
N TYR A 247 9.64 -25.60 -11.48
CA TYR A 247 9.14 -26.45 -12.56
C TYR A 247 9.93 -27.76 -12.73
N THR A 248 10.77 -28.13 -11.75
CA THR A 248 11.60 -29.35 -11.82
C THR A 248 10.79 -30.63 -12.06
N SER A 249 9.55 -30.67 -11.59
CA SER A 249 8.63 -31.80 -11.72
C SER A 249 7.74 -31.76 -12.98
N ALA A 250 7.86 -30.74 -13.83
CA ALA A 250 7.02 -30.60 -15.01
C ALA A 250 7.38 -31.58 -16.13
N ALA A 251 6.37 -32.15 -16.78
CA ALA A 251 6.54 -33.10 -17.87
C ALA A 251 7.11 -32.44 -19.14
N SER A 252 7.74 -33.25 -20.01
CA SER A 252 8.34 -32.78 -21.26
C SER A 252 7.29 -32.28 -22.27
N GLY A 253 7.64 -31.25 -23.05
CA GLY A 253 6.79 -30.72 -24.15
C GLY A 253 5.78 -29.64 -23.74
N ILE A 254 5.73 -29.26 -22.47
CA ILE A 254 4.90 -28.15 -21.99
C ILE A 254 5.62 -26.83 -22.36
N GLN A 255 4.96 -25.91 -23.07
CA GLN A 255 5.50 -24.56 -23.26
C GLN A 255 5.20 -23.72 -22.02
N SER A 256 6.09 -22.81 -21.61
CA SER A 256 5.95 -21.98 -20.39
C SER A 256 5.22 -20.64 -20.62
N TYR A 257 4.41 -20.52 -21.68
CA TYR A 257 3.69 -19.27 -21.96
C TYR A 257 2.83 -18.87 -20.75
N GLY A 258 3.19 -17.76 -20.10
CA GLY A 258 2.45 -17.18 -18.97
C GLY A 258 3.02 -17.44 -17.58
N ALA A 259 4.09 -18.23 -17.41
CA ALA A 259 4.74 -18.38 -16.11
C ALA A 259 5.47 -17.07 -15.72
N ARG A 260 5.22 -16.56 -14.51
CA ARG A 260 5.83 -15.33 -13.99
C ARG A 260 6.33 -15.52 -12.57
N ALA A 261 7.54 -15.03 -12.29
CA ALA A 261 8.03 -14.86 -10.94
C ALA A 261 8.10 -13.36 -10.67
N MET A 262 7.31 -12.88 -9.71
CA MET A 262 7.21 -11.45 -9.39
C MET A 262 6.88 -11.21 -7.92
N ILE A 263 7.25 -10.03 -7.42
CA ILE A 263 6.90 -9.58 -6.07
C ILE A 263 5.53 -8.88 -6.08
N MET A 264 5.25 -8.07 -7.10
CA MET A 264 4.03 -7.31 -7.21
C MET A 264 3.49 -7.31 -8.64
N SER A 265 2.25 -7.74 -8.80
CA SER A 265 1.45 -7.48 -9.99
C SER A 265 0.57 -6.26 -9.76
N VAL A 266 0.66 -5.29 -10.65
CA VAL A 266 -0.24 -4.13 -10.71
C VAL A 266 -1.11 -4.31 -11.94
N GLN A 267 -2.39 -4.55 -11.75
CA GLN A 267 -3.33 -4.73 -12.87
C GLN A 267 -4.34 -3.60 -12.81
N GLY A 268 -4.72 -3.06 -13.98
CA GLY A 268 -5.71 -1.99 -14.09
C GLY A 268 -7.14 -2.50 -14.30
N GLY A 269 -8.11 -1.60 -14.09
CA GLY A 269 -9.57 -1.79 -14.16
C GLY A 269 -10.10 -2.65 -15.30
N MET A 270 -10.95 -3.65 -14.99
CA MET A 270 -12.07 -4.03 -15.87
C MET A 270 -13.30 -3.22 -15.44
N ASN A 271 -13.98 -2.53 -16.38
CA ASN A 271 -15.33 -2.02 -16.15
C ASN A 271 -16.34 -3.01 -16.78
N PRO A 272 -17.01 -3.87 -15.99
CA PRO A 272 -17.92 -4.88 -16.54
C PRO A 272 -19.30 -4.32 -16.90
N THR A 273 -19.61 -3.06 -16.58
CA THR A 273 -21.03 -2.61 -16.52
C THR A 273 -21.60 -2.05 -17.81
N THR A 274 -20.80 -1.74 -18.84
CA THR A 274 -21.32 -1.34 -20.15
C THR A 274 -20.47 -1.86 -21.29
N SER A 275 -21.06 -2.71 -22.14
CA SER A 275 -20.48 -3.20 -23.40
C SER A 275 -20.23 -2.11 -24.46
N THR A 276 -20.45 -0.83 -24.14
CA THR A 276 -20.55 0.24 -25.15
C THR A 276 -19.83 1.54 -24.82
N ALA A 277 -19.10 1.69 -23.71
CA ALA A 277 -18.32 2.91 -23.50
C ALA A 277 -17.07 2.68 -22.67
N ASN A 278 -15.96 3.12 -23.25
CA ASN A 278 -14.61 3.20 -22.74
C ASN A 278 -14.51 4.25 -21.60
N THR A 279 -15.33 4.13 -20.55
CA THR A 279 -15.17 4.95 -19.34
C THR A 279 -14.13 4.25 -18.47
N GLY A 280 -12.86 4.58 -18.73
CA GLY A 280 -11.68 3.97 -18.13
C GLY A 280 -11.86 3.67 -16.65
N GLY A 281 -11.55 2.43 -16.25
CA GLY A 281 -11.48 2.08 -14.84
C GLY A 281 -10.50 3.02 -14.13
N LEU A 282 -10.88 3.50 -12.95
CA LEU A 282 -10.03 4.38 -12.17
C LEU A 282 -8.68 3.71 -11.86
N PRO A 283 -7.58 4.46 -11.86
CA PRO A 283 -6.24 3.91 -11.91
C PRO A 283 -5.89 3.10 -10.66
N THR A 284 -5.31 1.92 -10.85
CA THR A 284 -4.60 1.23 -9.77
C THR A 284 -3.33 2.01 -9.47
N THR A 285 -3.14 2.40 -8.21
CA THR A 285 -2.01 3.27 -7.81
C THR A 285 -1.13 2.58 -6.79
N VAL A 286 0.15 2.43 -7.13
CA VAL A 286 1.24 2.12 -6.19
C VAL A 286 2.05 3.39 -6.02
N ALA A 287 2.13 3.93 -4.80
CA ALA A 287 2.86 5.19 -4.60
C ALA A 287 3.55 5.29 -3.24
N ASN A 288 4.66 6.03 -3.21
CA ASN A 288 5.46 6.26 -2.00
C ASN A 288 5.91 4.94 -1.34
N CYS A 289 6.20 3.91 -2.13
CA CYS A 289 6.62 2.60 -1.62
C CYS A 289 8.12 2.37 -1.76
N VAL A 290 8.71 1.72 -0.76
CA VAL A 290 10.10 1.21 -0.83
C VAL A 290 10.03 -0.31 -1.06
N ILE A 291 10.54 -0.78 -2.18
CA ILE A 291 10.53 -2.20 -2.58
C ILE A 291 11.97 -2.65 -2.78
N HIS A 292 12.54 -3.33 -1.80
CA HIS A 292 13.96 -3.65 -1.85
C HIS A 292 14.34 -5.04 -1.35
N ASN A 293 15.50 -5.54 -1.76
CA ASN A 293 16.04 -6.81 -1.24
C ASN A 293 15.08 -8.00 -1.42
N ASN A 294 14.23 -8.01 -2.44
CA ASN A 294 13.38 -9.15 -2.71
C ASN A 294 14.07 -10.09 -3.72
N GLU A 295 13.83 -11.40 -3.58
CA GLU A 295 14.34 -12.41 -4.50
C GLU A 295 13.20 -13.08 -5.25
N MET A 296 13.35 -13.20 -6.57
CA MET A 296 12.49 -13.97 -7.44
C MET A 296 13.35 -15.01 -8.14
N ALA A 297 12.96 -16.27 -8.05
CA ALA A 297 13.69 -17.38 -8.64
C ALA A 297 12.76 -18.25 -9.48
N TYR A 298 13.20 -18.55 -10.69
CA TYR A 298 12.63 -19.59 -11.51
C TYR A 298 13.59 -20.77 -11.58
N ILE A 299 13.11 -21.95 -11.20
CA ILE A 299 13.85 -23.21 -11.30
C ILE A 299 13.31 -23.97 -12.50
N GLN A 300 14.13 -24.09 -13.55
CA GLN A 300 13.72 -24.70 -14.81
C GLN A 300 13.49 -26.21 -14.66
N GLY A 301 12.47 -26.71 -15.36
CA GLY A 301 12.33 -28.14 -15.67
C GLY A 301 13.13 -28.56 -16.90
N VAL A 302 13.25 -29.87 -17.12
CA VAL A 302 14.12 -30.49 -18.14
C VAL A 302 13.78 -30.13 -19.60
N ALA A 303 12.59 -29.58 -19.87
CA ALA A 303 12.08 -29.31 -21.22
C ALA A 303 11.49 -27.90 -21.39
N LEU A 304 11.76 -26.97 -20.47
CA LEU A 304 11.12 -25.65 -20.43
C LEU A 304 12.08 -24.53 -20.87
N GLN A 305 11.51 -23.35 -21.14
CA GLN A 305 12.31 -22.16 -21.44
C GLN A 305 13.29 -21.90 -20.31
N SER A 306 14.51 -21.47 -20.66
CA SER A 306 15.59 -21.21 -19.71
C SER A 306 15.36 -19.95 -18.85
N VAL A 307 14.39 -19.11 -19.24
CA VAL A 307 14.08 -17.79 -18.66
C VAL A 307 12.57 -17.54 -18.69
N LEU A 308 12.03 -16.87 -17.67
CA LEU A 308 10.66 -16.34 -17.70
C LEU A 308 10.60 -14.95 -18.34
N SER A 309 9.76 -14.81 -19.37
CA SER A 309 9.67 -13.57 -20.15
C SER A 309 8.95 -12.42 -19.44
N ASP A 310 7.94 -12.75 -18.63
CA ASP A 310 7.04 -11.80 -17.97
C ASP A 310 7.33 -11.69 -16.47
N ALA A 311 8.62 -11.64 -16.09
CA ALA A 311 9.05 -11.69 -14.70
C ALA A 311 9.93 -10.48 -14.32
N ALA A 312 9.54 -9.80 -13.24
CA ALA A 312 10.17 -8.61 -12.66
C ALA A 312 9.66 -8.39 -11.24
N VAL A 313 10.28 -7.51 -10.45
CA VAL A 313 9.79 -7.16 -9.10
C VAL A 313 8.39 -6.59 -9.19
N ILE A 314 8.19 -5.64 -10.11
CA ILE A 314 6.89 -5.09 -10.45
C ILE A 314 6.56 -5.45 -11.89
N VAL A 315 5.36 -5.99 -12.12
CA VAL A 315 4.81 -6.19 -13.46
C VAL A 315 3.49 -5.44 -13.57
N THR A 316 3.39 -4.54 -14.55
CA THR A 316 2.10 -3.89 -14.89
C THR A 316 1.30 -4.76 -15.86
N GLY A 317 -0.02 -4.71 -15.81
CA GLY A 317 -0.90 -5.58 -16.60
C GLY A 317 -1.23 -5.02 -17.99
N THR A 318 -1.32 -5.90 -18.98
CA THR A 318 -1.90 -5.57 -20.30
C THR A 318 -3.42 -5.39 -20.20
N SER A 319 -4.06 -4.97 -21.30
CA SER A 319 -5.52 -4.98 -21.39
C SER A 319 -6.08 -6.35 -21.07
N GLN A 320 -7.18 -6.35 -20.33
CA GLN A 320 -7.96 -7.56 -20.11
C GLN A 320 -9.08 -7.61 -21.13
N LYS A 321 -9.32 -8.79 -21.70
CA LYS A 321 -10.46 -9.00 -22.59
C LYS A 321 -11.68 -9.37 -21.76
N TYR A 322 -12.73 -8.55 -21.82
CA TYR A 322 -14.05 -8.89 -21.28
C TYR A 322 -15.01 -9.11 -22.45
N ASN A 323 -15.59 -10.30 -22.55
CA ASN A 323 -16.44 -10.71 -23.69
C ASN A 323 -15.81 -10.43 -25.07
N GLY A 324 -14.49 -10.65 -25.19
CA GLY A 324 -13.73 -10.43 -26.43
C GLY A 324 -13.35 -8.97 -26.72
N VAL A 325 -13.80 -8.01 -25.90
CA VAL A 325 -13.47 -6.59 -26.01
C VAL A 325 -12.29 -6.26 -25.11
N ALA A 326 -11.23 -5.65 -25.66
CA ALA A 326 -10.10 -5.16 -24.87
C ALA A 326 -10.53 -3.96 -24.00
N GLN A 327 -10.30 -4.06 -22.69
CA GLN A 327 -10.59 -3.01 -21.72
C GLN A 327 -9.29 -2.26 -21.41
N ALA A 328 -9.35 -0.94 -21.48
CA ALA A 328 -8.22 -0.08 -21.16
C ALA A 328 -7.84 -0.23 -19.67
N THR A 329 -6.61 -0.64 -19.40
CA THR A 329 -6.05 -0.67 -18.05
C THR A 329 -5.33 0.65 -17.77
N THR A 330 -5.52 1.21 -16.58
CA THR A 330 -4.76 2.37 -16.12
C THR A 330 -4.01 2.03 -14.83
N ASP A 331 -2.68 2.07 -14.88
CA ASP A 331 -1.83 1.80 -13.72
C ASP A 331 -0.90 2.98 -13.45
N SER A 332 -0.62 3.25 -12.17
CA SER A 332 0.27 4.32 -11.73
C SER A 332 1.29 3.78 -10.72
N ILE A 333 2.57 3.97 -11.01
CA ILE A 333 3.71 3.69 -10.13
C ILE A 333 4.45 5.00 -9.94
N ILE A 334 4.28 5.61 -8.76
CA ILE A 334 4.65 7.01 -8.54
C ILE A 334 5.47 7.16 -7.26
N ASN A 335 6.60 7.87 -7.31
CA ASN A 335 7.39 8.18 -6.12
C ASN A 335 7.80 6.92 -5.34
N CYS A 336 8.20 5.84 -6.01
CA CYS A 336 8.63 4.61 -5.37
C CYS A 336 10.15 4.44 -5.46
N THR A 337 10.76 3.83 -4.44
CA THR A 337 12.16 3.40 -4.46
C THR A 337 12.19 1.88 -4.64
N ILE A 338 12.66 1.40 -5.78
CA ILE A 338 12.78 -0.03 -6.11
C ILE A 338 14.26 -0.35 -6.17
N ALA A 339 14.80 -1.07 -5.19
CA ALA A 339 16.25 -1.21 -5.07
C ALA A 339 16.76 -2.58 -4.65
N ASN A 340 17.97 -2.96 -5.06
CA ASN A 340 18.65 -4.18 -4.59
C ASN A 340 17.83 -5.47 -4.74
N ASN A 341 16.90 -5.55 -5.68
CA ASN A 341 16.15 -6.77 -5.89
C ASN A 341 16.92 -7.73 -6.80
N LYS A 342 16.64 -9.04 -6.66
CA LYS A 342 17.35 -10.11 -7.36
C LYS A 342 16.40 -11.01 -8.12
N GLY A 343 16.67 -11.19 -9.41
CA GLY A 343 15.97 -12.12 -10.29
C GLY A 343 16.87 -13.26 -10.76
N VAL A 344 16.44 -14.51 -10.62
CA VAL A 344 17.14 -15.69 -11.13
C VAL A 344 16.33 -16.35 -12.23
N ARG A 345 16.90 -16.38 -13.45
CA ARG A 345 16.26 -16.87 -14.68
C ARG A 345 14.97 -16.11 -15.03
N VAL A 346 15.04 -14.79 -14.89
CA VAL A 346 13.96 -13.85 -15.23
C VAL A 346 14.45 -12.81 -16.23
N ASN A 347 13.53 -12.16 -16.92
CA ASN A 347 13.89 -11.13 -17.89
C ASN A 347 14.28 -9.79 -17.26
N TYR A 348 13.77 -9.44 -16.08
CA TYR A 348 13.96 -8.10 -15.53
C TYR A 348 14.19 -8.12 -14.01
N GLY A 349 15.02 -7.19 -13.52
CA GLY A 349 15.36 -7.04 -12.11
C GLY A 349 14.44 -6.08 -11.37
N GLY A 350 14.03 -4.97 -12.00
CA GLY A 350 13.15 -3.96 -11.39
C GLY A 350 11.70 -4.04 -11.88
N ILE A 351 11.34 -3.27 -12.90
CA ILE A 351 9.97 -3.20 -13.44
C ILE A 351 9.88 -3.71 -14.88
N ASN A 352 8.78 -4.43 -15.18
CA ASN A 352 8.35 -4.77 -16.53
C ASN A 352 6.99 -4.12 -16.80
N ILE A 353 6.98 -3.15 -17.72
CA ILE A 353 5.77 -2.46 -18.16
C ILE A 353 5.18 -3.23 -19.33
N MET A 354 4.14 -4.03 -19.08
CA MET A 354 3.43 -4.73 -20.15
C MET A 354 2.33 -3.81 -20.70
N SER A 355 2.56 -3.22 -21.86
CA SER A 355 1.60 -2.32 -22.50
C SER A 355 0.95 -2.96 -23.72
N ASP A 356 -0.24 -2.51 -24.08
CA ASP A 356 -0.82 -2.72 -25.41
C ASP A 356 -1.52 -1.44 -25.90
N ALA A 357 -2.14 -1.51 -27.08
CA ALA A 357 -2.77 -0.36 -27.73
C ALA A 357 -3.87 0.32 -26.88
N THR A 358 -4.35 -0.33 -25.83
CA THR A 358 -5.45 0.18 -24.97
C THR A 358 -5.04 0.44 -23.54
N SER A 359 -3.84 0.05 -23.11
CA SER A 359 -3.33 0.27 -21.74
C SER A 359 -2.59 1.60 -21.58
N TYR A 360 -2.78 2.26 -20.44
CA TYR A 360 -2.13 3.50 -20.02
C TYR A 360 -1.36 3.27 -18.71
N HIS A 361 -0.04 3.38 -18.75
CA HIS A 361 0.79 3.25 -17.54
C HIS A 361 1.52 4.55 -17.25
N TYR A 362 1.41 5.02 -16.02
CA TYR A 362 2.14 6.17 -15.50
C TYR A 362 3.24 5.64 -14.59
N VAL A 363 4.50 5.76 -15.01
CA VAL A 363 5.66 5.36 -14.20
C VAL A 363 6.49 6.61 -13.97
N MET A 364 6.30 7.26 -12.83
CA MET A 364 6.75 8.62 -12.61
C MET A 364 7.54 8.79 -11.33
N ASN A 365 8.64 9.53 -11.44
CA ASN A 365 9.44 9.94 -10.30
C ASN A 365 9.86 8.79 -9.38
N ASN A 366 10.25 7.66 -9.94
CA ASN A 366 10.73 6.53 -9.16
C ASN A 366 12.26 6.51 -9.13
N VAL A 367 12.84 5.87 -8.11
CA VAL A 367 14.24 5.46 -8.11
C VAL A 367 14.29 3.96 -8.37
N PHE A 368 15.06 3.54 -9.37
CA PHE A 368 15.42 2.15 -9.58
C PHE A 368 16.93 2.00 -9.38
N TYR A 369 17.36 1.25 -8.38
CA TYR A 369 18.76 1.19 -7.99
C TYR A 369 19.23 -0.25 -7.77
N ASN A 370 20.26 -0.68 -8.48
CA ASN A 370 20.96 -1.93 -8.29
C ASN A 370 20.03 -3.17 -8.31
N ASN A 371 18.98 -3.13 -9.14
CA ASN A 371 18.12 -4.29 -9.35
C ASN A 371 18.74 -5.23 -10.37
N GLN A 372 19.06 -6.44 -9.93
CA GLN A 372 19.81 -7.40 -10.72
C GLN A 372 18.96 -8.56 -11.20
N ARG A 373 19.30 -9.07 -12.38
CA ARG A 373 18.74 -10.32 -12.90
C ARG A 373 19.78 -11.15 -13.64
N THR A 374 19.55 -12.45 -13.70
CA THR A 374 20.28 -13.38 -14.58
C THR A 374 19.31 -14.15 -15.47
N THR A 375 19.68 -14.42 -16.72
CA THR A 375 18.94 -15.31 -17.63
C THR A 375 19.40 -16.76 -17.56
N ASN A 376 20.69 -16.99 -17.32
CA ASN A 376 21.29 -18.32 -17.30
C ASN A 376 21.42 -18.90 -15.88
N GLY A 377 21.14 -18.10 -14.86
CA GLY A 377 21.24 -18.48 -13.44
C GLY A 377 22.58 -18.15 -12.78
N THR A 378 23.59 -17.67 -13.52
CA THR A 378 24.96 -17.51 -13.01
C THR A 378 25.55 -16.11 -13.25
N SER A 379 25.19 -15.45 -14.34
CA SER A 379 25.70 -14.11 -14.68
C SER A 379 24.63 -13.05 -14.41
N TYR A 380 24.86 -12.21 -13.39
CA TYR A 380 23.92 -11.16 -13.00
C TYR A 380 24.26 -9.84 -13.72
N ALA A 381 23.20 -9.14 -14.14
CA ALA A 381 23.29 -7.81 -14.72
C ALA A 381 22.25 -6.90 -14.06
N VAL A 382 22.59 -5.62 -13.88
CA VAL A 382 21.64 -4.60 -13.45
C VAL A 382 20.66 -4.32 -14.59
N VAL A 383 19.37 -4.58 -14.35
CA VAL A 383 18.27 -4.36 -15.31
C VAL A 383 17.09 -3.79 -14.56
N ASN A 384 17.04 -2.47 -14.53
CA ASN A 384 16.12 -1.70 -13.70
C ASN A 384 14.72 -1.57 -14.30
N MET A 385 14.61 -1.32 -15.61
CA MET A 385 13.31 -1.07 -16.24
C MET A 385 13.24 -1.67 -17.65
N SER A 386 12.07 -2.16 -18.05
CA SER A 386 11.75 -2.52 -19.43
C SER A 386 10.30 -2.21 -19.78
N GLN A 387 10.05 -1.94 -21.06
CA GLN A 387 8.71 -1.83 -21.63
C GLN A 387 8.57 -2.87 -22.75
N ASN A 388 7.53 -3.69 -22.64
CA ASN A 388 7.14 -4.61 -23.69
C ASN A 388 5.97 -3.97 -24.45
N ASN A 389 6.12 -3.78 -25.78
CA ASN A 389 5.16 -3.25 -26.77
C ASN A 389 5.20 -1.75 -27.11
N THR A 390 4.85 -1.45 -28.37
CA THR A 390 5.13 -0.20 -29.12
C THR A 390 3.90 0.65 -29.43
N LEU A 391 2.71 0.30 -28.93
CA LEU A 391 1.44 0.78 -29.52
C LEU A 391 0.72 1.91 -28.76
N ASN A 392 1.11 2.26 -27.53
CA ASN A 392 0.56 3.41 -26.80
C ASN A 392 1.63 3.99 -25.85
N PRO A 393 1.77 5.32 -25.67
CA PRO A 393 2.80 5.87 -24.81
C PRO A 393 2.42 5.65 -23.34
N ALA A 394 3.06 4.69 -22.67
CA ALA A 394 3.22 4.77 -21.24
C ALA A 394 3.93 6.11 -20.92
N LEU A 395 3.37 6.92 -20.02
CA LEU A 395 4.04 8.13 -19.56
C LEU A 395 5.08 7.73 -18.53
N VAL A 396 6.31 7.51 -19.02
CA VAL A 396 7.47 7.16 -18.19
C VAL A 396 8.39 8.37 -18.08
N SER A 397 8.25 9.14 -17.00
CA SER A 397 8.95 10.41 -16.81
C SER A 397 9.66 10.52 -15.45
N ASN A 398 10.76 11.27 -15.41
CA ASN A 398 11.48 11.62 -14.16
C ASN A 398 11.94 10.42 -13.31
N ASN A 399 12.11 9.23 -13.89
CA ASN A 399 12.65 8.08 -13.16
C ASN A 399 14.18 8.13 -13.17
N ILE A 400 14.80 7.73 -12.06
CA ILE A 400 16.25 7.65 -11.90
C ILE A 400 16.68 6.19 -11.91
N THR A 401 17.74 5.88 -12.67
CA THR A 401 18.33 4.53 -12.72
C THR A 401 19.86 4.59 -12.57
N ASP A 402 20.48 3.60 -11.92
CA ASP A 402 21.94 3.47 -11.73
C ASP A 402 22.67 2.65 -12.80
N GLY A 403 22.08 2.59 -14.00
CA GLY A 403 22.53 1.74 -15.10
C GLY A 403 21.47 0.73 -15.52
N GLY A 404 21.59 0.17 -16.73
CA GLY A 404 20.57 -0.73 -17.27
C GLY A 404 19.21 -0.05 -17.51
N GLY A 405 19.24 1.23 -17.92
CA GLY A 405 18.07 2.01 -18.31
C GLY A 405 17.26 1.33 -19.42
N LEU A 406 16.03 1.80 -19.64
CA LEU A 406 15.03 1.18 -20.53
C LEU A 406 15.63 0.71 -21.86
N THR A 407 15.66 -0.60 -22.06
CA THR A 407 15.86 -1.19 -23.39
C THR A 407 14.56 -1.01 -24.17
N ASN A 408 14.34 0.14 -24.80
CA ASN A 408 13.18 0.34 -25.69
C ASN A 408 13.64 0.45 -27.16
N THR A 409 12.92 -0.24 -28.05
CA THR A 409 13.06 -0.16 -29.51
C THR A 409 12.14 0.89 -30.13
N ALA A 410 11.33 1.64 -29.36
CA ALA A 410 10.38 2.63 -29.86
C ALA A 410 10.42 3.99 -29.12
N ASN A 411 10.25 5.06 -29.91
CA ASN A 411 10.42 6.50 -29.64
C ASN A 411 9.41 7.15 -28.65
N HIS A 412 9.20 6.62 -27.44
CA HIS A 412 8.12 7.14 -26.56
C HIS A 412 8.54 7.38 -25.11
N ILE A 413 9.77 7.87 -24.91
CA ILE A 413 10.27 8.38 -23.63
C ILE A 413 10.33 9.91 -23.73
N VAL A 414 9.53 10.61 -22.92
CA VAL A 414 9.57 12.07 -22.80
C VAL A 414 10.20 12.42 -21.46
N ASN A 415 11.33 13.13 -21.47
CA ASN A 415 12.02 13.66 -20.28
C ASN A 415 12.42 12.60 -19.25
N GLN A 416 13.30 11.67 -19.64
CA GLN A 416 14.10 10.98 -18.64
C GLN A 416 15.46 11.67 -18.54
N ASP A 417 15.82 12.10 -17.34
CA ASP A 417 17.22 12.30 -16.94
C ASP A 417 17.92 10.93 -16.76
N ASN A 418 17.80 10.04 -17.75
CA ASN A 418 17.91 8.58 -17.55
C ASN A 418 19.32 8.00 -17.48
N THR A 419 20.36 8.81 -17.47
CA THR A 419 21.71 8.25 -17.43
C THR A 419 22.52 9.03 -16.42
N LEU A 420 22.38 8.62 -15.16
CA LEU A 420 23.51 8.70 -14.26
C LEU A 420 24.59 7.83 -14.89
N GLY A 421 25.53 8.46 -15.62
CA GLY A 421 26.74 7.80 -16.06
C GLY A 421 27.37 7.09 -14.87
N THR A 422 27.90 5.89 -15.09
CA THR A 422 28.59 5.12 -14.05
C THR A 422 29.70 5.98 -13.44
N GLY A 423 29.46 6.52 -12.25
CA GLY A 423 30.41 7.33 -11.47
C GLY A 423 29.97 8.78 -11.21
N SER A 424 29.99 9.17 -9.93
CA SER A 424 29.79 10.50 -9.30
C SER A 424 28.37 11.03 -9.05
N ASN A 425 27.31 10.51 -9.69
CA ASN A 425 25.96 11.09 -9.57
C ASN A 425 24.88 10.12 -9.03
N LEU A 426 25.26 9.05 -8.32
CA LEU A 426 24.29 8.09 -7.77
C LEU A 426 23.42 8.71 -6.66
N PRO A 427 22.15 8.29 -6.50
CA PRO A 427 21.40 8.60 -5.30
C PRO A 427 22.14 8.03 -4.10
N ASN A 428 22.67 8.90 -3.23
CA ASN A 428 23.24 8.49 -1.96
C ASN A 428 22.12 8.40 -0.91
N PHE A 429 22.17 7.39 -0.06
CA PHE A 429 21.16 7.11 0.95
C PHE A 429 21.78 6.92 2.33
N VAL A 430 21.09 7.37 3.38
CA VAL A 430 21.62 7.49 4.76
C VAL A 430 22.15 6.18 5.32
N ALA A 431 21.39 5.08 5.16
CA ALA A 431 21.83 3.75 5.61
C ALA A 431 21.24 2.68 4.71
N GLN A 432 21.42 2.79 3.39
CA GLN A 432 20.98 1.73 2.48
C GLN A 432 21.75 0.43 2.73
N THR A 433 21.08 -0.72 2.63
CA THR A 433 21.78 -1.98 2.46
C THR A 433 22.44 -2.03 1.07
N THR A 434 23.56 -2.75 0.97
CA THR A 434 24.20 -3.08 -0.31
C THR A 434 23.92 -4.52 -0.73
N THR A 435 23.26 -5.30 0.13
CA THR A 435 22.95 -6.70 -0.17
C THR A 435 21.87 -6.76 -1.23
N ILE A 436 21.94 -7.73 -2.13
CA ILE A 436 21.03 -7.86 -3.28
C ILE A 436 20.20 -9.12 -3.15
N GLY A 437 18.88 -8.98 -3.23
CA GLY A 437 17.92 -10.04 -3.00
C GLY A 437 17.64 -10.30 -1.52
N ASN A 438 16.84 -11.33 -1.28
CA ASN A 438 16.46 -11.80 0.05
C ASN A 438 17.71 -12.26 0.81
N THR A 439 17.83 -11.81 2.07
CA THR A 439 18.98 -12.12 2.92
C THR A 439 18.56 -12.79 4.21
N ALA A 440 19.35 -13.76 4.66
CA ALA A 440 19.14 -14.43 5.96
C ALA A 440 19.71 -13.62 7.14
N ASP A 441 20.59 -12.65 6.87
CA ASP A 441 21.35 -11.90 7.87
C ASP A 441 20.62 -10.69 8.46
N GLY A 442 19.41 -10.37 7.98
CA GLY A 442 18.63 -9.23 8.44
C GLY A 442 19.19 -7.86 8.02
N SER A 443 20.22 -7.80 7.17
CA SER A 443 20.87 -6.53 6.78
C SER A 443 19.92 -5.52 6.12
N SER A 444 18.82 -5.98 5.53
CA SER A 444 17.81 -5.09 4.95
C SER A 444 16.85 -4.48 5.98
N GLU A 445 16.77 -5.00 7.21
CA GLU A 445 15.88 -4.49 8.25
C GLU A 445 16.32 -3.12 8.75
N LEU A 446 17.64 -2.87 8.74
CA LEU A 446 18.24 -1.60 9.15
C LEU A 446 18.34 -0.59 7.99
N SER A 447 17.77 -0.92 6.83
CA SER A 447 17.89 -0.06 5.66
C SER A 447 17.05 1.19 5.78
N ASN A 448 17.69 2.34 5.61
CA ASN A 448 17.05 3.64 5.52
C ASN A 448 17.31 4.22 4.14
N TRP A 449 16.26 4.26 3.32
CA TRP A 449 16.30 4.71 1.94
C TRP A 449 15.99 6.20 1.79
N LYS A 450 16.19 7.00 2.85
CA LYS A 450 16.24 8.47 2.75
C LYS A 450 17.50 8.89 2.03
N LEU A 451 17.38 9.95 1.23
CA LEU A 451 18.55 10.59 0.64
C LEU A 451 19.46 11.12 1.75
N ASP A 452 20.74 10.78 1.63
CA ASP A 452 21.79 11.38 2.44
C ASP A 452 21.91 12.88 2.14
N ALA A 453 22.35 13.68 3.12
CA ALA A 453 22.50 15.13 2.95
C ALA A 453 23.45 15.49 1.80
N ASP A 454 24.46 14.66 1.55
CA ASP A 454 25.44 14.83 0.47
C ASP A 454 25.00 14.15 -0.83
N SER A 455 23.77 13.63 -0.89
CA SER A 455 23.24 13.00 -2.11
C SER A 455 23.24 13.97 -3.28
N TYR A 456 23.72 13.50 -4.43
CA TYR A 456 23.71 14.27 -5.67
C TYR A 456 22.32 14.84 -5.99
N LEU A 457 21.25 14.10 -5.67
CA LEU A 457 19.87 14.53 -5.88
C LEU A 457 19.50 15.75 -5.02
N ILE A 458 19.97 15.79 -3.77
CA ILE A 458 19.83 16.96 -2.88
C ILE A 458 20.55 18.16 -3.50
N GLY A 459 21.79 17.97 -3.96
CA GLY A 459 22.58 19.01 -4.65
C GLY A 459 21.95 19.52 -5.95
N LYS A 460 21.09 18.71 -6.58
CA LYS A 460 20.27 19.12 -7.73
C LYS A 460 18.99 19.85 -7.34
N GLY A 461 18.71 20.08 -6.06
CA GLY A 461 17.50 20.76 -5.60
C GLY A 461 16.32 19.82 -5.39
N ILE A 462 16.52 18.50 -5.54
CA ILE A 462 15.55 17.49 -5.13
C ILE A 462 15.67 17.31 -3.62
N VAL A 463 15.13 18.29 -2.90
CA VAL A 463 14.94 18.25 -1.45
C VAL A 463 13.47 18.01 -1.14
N THR A 464 13.16 17.58 0.08
CA THR A 464 11.78 17.35 0.54
C THR A 464 10.90 18.61 0.57
N THR A 465 11.41 19.80 0.19
CA THR A 465 10.74 21.11 0.37
C THR A 465 10.85 22.15 -0.75
N ASN A 466 11.69 22.02 -1.81
CA ASN A 466 11.90 23.09 -2.81
C ASN A 466 11.30 22.78 -4.20
N LEU A 467 10.96 23.86 -4.92
CA LEU A 467 10.17 23.83 -6.16
C LEU A 467 10.98 24.10 -7.44
N THR A 468 12.25 24.48 -7.33
CA THR A 468 13.10 24.92 -8.44
C THR A 468 14.55 24.46 -8.25
N ASP A 469 15.30 24.27 -9.34
CA ASP A 469 16.74 24.03 -9.31
C ASP A 469 17.53 25.30 -8.88
N LYS A 470 18.87 25.19 -8.81
CA LYS A 470 19.77 26.31 -8.45
C LYS A 470 19.73 27.47 -9.46
N ALA A 471 19.23 27.24 -10.67
CA ALA A 471 19.03 28.26 -11.70
C ALA A 471 17.61 28.86 -11.68
N GLY A 472 16.77 28.48 -10.72
CA GLY A 472 15.39 28.95 -10.61
C GLY A 472 14.42 28.27 -11.59
N VAL A 473 14.85 27.20 -12.26
CA VAL A 473 14.01 26.43 -13.19
C VAL A 473 13.12 25.49 -12.38
N ALA A 474 11.81 25.61 -12.55
CA ALA A 474 10.85 24.74 -11.89
C ALA A 474 11.01 23.29 -12.37
N PHE A 475 11.10 22.35 -11.43
CA PHE A 475 11.02 20.93 -11.77
C PHE A 475 9.65 20.64 -12.37
N ALA A 476 9.62 19.89 -13.48
CA ALA A 476 8.37 19.45 -14.09
C ALA A 476 7.52 18.71 -13.05
N THR A 477 6.35 19.23 -12.77
CA THR A 477 5.35 18.64 -11.86
C THR A 477 4.88 17.29 -12.39
N PRO A 478 4.78 16.23 -11.55
CA PRO A 478 5.13 16.14 -10.12
C PRO A 478 6.63 15.80 -9.97
N ARG A 479 7.48 16.53 -9.23
CA ARG A 479 7.77 16.54 -7.77
C ARG A 479 7.93 15.15 -7.11
N ALA A 480 9.13 14.89 -6.59
CA ALA A 480 9.59 13.81 -5.70
C ALA A 480 10.13 12.53 -6.37
N VAL A 481 11.46 12.32 -6.42
CA VAL A 481 12.06 11.10 -6.98
C VAL A 481 12.29 10.03 -5.91
N GLY A 482 11.55 8.93 -6.00
CA GLY A 482 11.61 7.81 -5.07
C GLY A 482 10.63 7.93 -3.92
N ALA A 483 10.52 6.86 -3.15
CA ALA A 483 9.81 6.88 -1.89
C ALA A 483 10.73 7.49 -0.85
N TYR A 484 10.56 8.78 -0.59
CA TYR A 484 11.16 9.35 0.59
C TYR A 484 10.40 8.79 1.78
N GLU A 485 11.11 8.14 2.70
CA GLU A 485 10.61 7.88 4.03
C GLU A 485 10.34 9.25 4.68
N TYR A 486 9.14 9.74 4.42
CA TYR A 486 8.56 10.87 5.09
C TYR A 486 8.41 10.45 6.54
N ILE A 487 9.29 10.94 7.42
CA ILE A 487 8.90 11.14 8.81
C ILE A 487 7.99 12.37 8.75
N PRO A 488 6.68 12.25 9.05
CA PRO A 488 5.98 13.42 9.54
C PRO A 488 6.69 13.80 10.84
N THR A 489 7.61 14.76 10.78
CA THR A 489 8.05 15.42 12.00
C THR A 489 6.90 16.33 12.43
N GLY A 490 5.86 15.71 13.00
CA GLY A 490 4.61 16.35 13.42
C GLY A 490 3.36 15.76 12.74
N PRO A 491 2.18 15.87 13.38
CA PRO A 491 0.93 15.34 12.84
C PRO A 491 0.71 15.90 11.43
N THR A 492 0.54 15.02 10.44
CA THR A 492 0.31 15.40 9.05
C THR A 492 -0.99 16.20 8.91
N THR A 493 -0.86 17.51 8.75
CA THR A 493 -1.85 18.32 8.05
C THR A 493 -1.92 17.87 6.59
N LEU A 494 -3.11 17.44 6.17
CA LEU A 494 -3.47 17.27 4.77
C LEU A 494 -3.42 18.64 4.07
N ILE A 495 -2.66 18.73 2.99
CA ILE A 495 -2.74 19.82 2.01
C ILE A 495 -3.83 19.44 1.02
N GLU A 496 -4.96 20.15 1.02
CA GLU A 496 -5.74 20.32 -0.21
C GLU A 496 -5.35 21.67 -0.81
N SER A 497 -4.65 21.61 -1.95
CA SER A 497 -4.53 22.74 -2.85
C SER A 497 -5.82 22.85 -3.66
N VAL A 498 -6.62 23.87 -3.39
CA VAL A 498 -7.53 24.44 -4.39
C VAL A 498 -6.91 25.75 -4.83
N GLU A 499 -6.59 25.84 -6.12
CA GLU A 499 -6.19 27.08 -6.77
C GLU A 499 -7.24 28.17 -6.50
N GLY A 500 -6.77 29.32 -6.01
CA GLY A 500 -7.62 30.49 -5.78
C GLY A 500 -7.19 31.22 -4.52
N ASN A 501 -7.02 32.53 -4.65
CA ASN A 501 -6.59 33.51 -3.63
C ASN A 501 -7.53 33.69 -2.41
N HIS A 502 -8.06 32.61 -1.81
CA HIS A 502 -9.09 32.69 -0.78
C HIS A 502 -8.61 32.02 0.52
N ALA A 503 -8.43 32.86 1.56
CA ALA A 503 -8.20 32.58 2.98
C ALA A 503 -7.28 31.40 3.39
N ARG A 504 -6.16 31.71 4.04
CA ARG A 504 -5.21 30.71 4.56
C ARG A 504 -5.12 30.79 6.08
N PHE A 505 -5.43 29.70 6.78
CA PHE A 505 -4.87 29.48 8.10
C PHE A 505 -3.65 28.56 7.96
N TYR A 506 -2.63 28.80 8.78
CA TYR A 506 -1.41 27.98 8.83
C TYR A 506 -1.04 27.68 10.28
N LEU A 507 -0.13 26.71 10.46
CA LEU A 507 0.40 26.35 11.76
C LEU A 507 1.72 27.08 12.02
N SER A 508 1.84 27.67 13.20
CA SER A 508 3.11 28.21 13.70
C SER A 508 3.26 27.82 15.16
N ASN A 509 4.33 27.10 15.49
CA ASN A 509 4.62 26.61 16.85
C ASN A 509 3.42 25.84 17.48
N GLY A 510 2.77 24.97 16.71
CA GLY A 510 1.63 24.17 17.17
C GLY A 510 0.34 24.96 17.39
N LYS A 511 0.27 26.21 16.93
CA LYS A 511 -0.90 27.08 17.05
C LYS A 511 -1.44 27.47 15.68
N LEU A 512 -2.74 27.69 15.61
CA LEU A 512 -3.43 28.11 14.40
C LEU A 512 -3.27 29.63 14.22
N VAL A 513 -2.79 30.06 13.05
CA VAL A 513 -2.55 31.47 12.73
C VAL A 513 -3.30 31.87 11.46
N SER A 514 -4.02 32.99 11.50
CA SER A 514 -4.69 33.54 10.31
C SER A 514 -3.69 34.25 9.40
N ALA A 515 -3.74 34.00 8.09
CA ALA A 515 -2.97 34.75 7.09
C ALA A 515 -3.79 35.84 6.38
N VAL A 516 -5.04 36.07 6.80
CA VAL A 516 -5.95 37.04 6.17
C VAL A 516 -6.78 37.79 7.22
N ASP A 517 -7.28 38.96 6.84
CA ASP A 517 -8.35 39.64 7.56
C ASP A 517 -9.71 39.11 7.11
N GLY A 518 -10.64 38.92 8.05
CA GLY A 518 -11.99 38.44 7.72
C GLY A 518 -12.76 37.90 8.92
N LYS A 519 -13.70 36.99 8.66
CA LYS A 519 -14.40 36.17 9.66
C LYS A 519 -13.97 34.73 9.55
N ALA A 520 -13.90 34.01 10.66
CA ALA A 520 -13.75 32.55 10.63
C ALA A 520 -14.63 31.87 11.69
N GLY A 521 -15.07 30.66 11.36
CA GLY A 521 -15.71 29.71 12.26
C GLY A 521 -14.94 28.40 12.23
N ILE A 522 -14.57 27.89 13.40
CA ILE A 522 -13.75 26.69 13.58
C ILE A 522 -14.58 25.64 14.29
N ILE A 523 -14.73 24.50 13.64
CA ILE A 523 -15.59 23.40 14.07
C ILE A 523 -14.73 22.15 14.20
N ASN A 524 -14.87 21.38 15.28
CA ASN A 524 -14.21 20.07 15.36
C ASN A 524 -14.95 19.02 14.50
N LEU A 525 -14.38 17.83 14.35
CA LEU A 525 -15.01 16.75 13.57
C LEU A 525 -16.36 16.26 14.14
N MET A 526 -16.68 16.60 15.39
CA MET A 526 -17.97 16.30 16.02
C MET A 526 -19.04 17.37 15.72
N GLY A 527 -18.74 18.36 14.87
CA GLY A 527 -19.66 19.45 14.55
C GLY A 527 -19.75 20.54 15.62
N VAL A 528 -18.92 20.49 16.66
CA VAL A 528 -18.92 21.49 17.74
C VAL A 528 -18.12 22.72 17.28
N THR A 529 -18.76 23.89 17.31
CA THR A 529 -18.06 25.17 17.06
C THR A 529 -17.19 25.50 18.26
N LEU A 530 -15.88 25.54 18.05
CA LEU A 530 -14.89 25.88 19.08
C LEU A 530 -14.54 27.37 19.08
N TRP A 531 -14.64 28.02 17.91
CA TRP A 531 -14.32 29.43 17.77
C TRP A 531 -15.13 30.04 16.63
N ASN A 532 -15.60 31.29 16.79
CA ASN A 532 -16.27 32.03 15.73
C ASN A 532 -16.08 33.54 15.97
N GLY A 533 -15.50 34.25 15.01
CA GLY A 533 -15.19 35.66 15.19
C GLY A 533 -14.50 36.30 13.98
N ASN A 534 -14.20 37.59 14.12
CA ASN A 534 -13.32 38.28 13.18
C ASN A 534 -11.86 37.84 13.43
N VAL A 535 -11.10 37.66 12.35
CA VAL A 535 -9.66 37.40 12.37
C VAL A 535 -8.90 38.52 11.68
N SER A 536 -7.70 38.80 12.18
CA SER A 536 -6.70 39.63 11.47
C SER A 536 -5.47 38.83 11.06
N VAL A 537 -4.73 39.30 10.05
CA VAL A 537 -3.46 38.70 9.64
C VAL A 537 -2.51 38.58 10.85
N GLY A 538 -1.97 37.38 11.07
CA GLY A 538 -1.09 37.05 12.20
C GLY A 538 -1.81 36.72 13.50
N GLN A 539 -3.14 36.82 13.57
CA GLN A 539 -3.88 36.46 14.78
C GLN A 539 -3.74 34.96 15.09
N VAL A 540 -3.36 34.68 16.33
CA VAL A 540 -3.23 33.33 16.87
C VAL A 540 -4.54 32.90 17.51
N ILE A 541 -4.98 31.69 17.21
CA ILE A 541 -6.16 31.05 17.80
C ILE A 541 -5.68 29.80 18.53
N ASP A 542 -5.76 29.82 19.86
CA ASP A 542 -5.41 28.67 20.68
C ASP A 542 -6.55 27.66 20.71
N LEU A 543 -6.25 26.44 20.27
CA LEU A 543 -7.17 25.31 20.25
C LEU A 543 -6.44 24.08 20.81
N PRO A 544 -7.16 23.08 21.36
CA PRO A 544 -6.58 21.79 21.71
C PRO A 544 -5.94 21.09 20.50
N MET A 545 -5.18 20.01 20.75
CA MET A 545 -4.77 19.11 19.65
C MET A 545 -6.00 18.42 19.05
N GLY A 546 -6.05 18.32 17.72
CA GLY A 546 -7.20 17.72 17.04
C GLY A 546 -7.36 18.15 15.59
N VAL A 547 -8.42 17.66 14.95
CA VAL A 547 -8.76 17.97 13.56
C VAL A 547 -9.97 18.90 13.51
N TYR A 548 -9.84 19.96 12.71
CA TYR A 548 -10.79 21.05 12.62
C TYR A 548 -11.18 21.33 11.17
N VAL A 549 -12.43 21.75 10.99
CA VAL A 549 -12.95 22.36 9.77
C VAL A 549 -13.08 23.86 10.05
N ILE A 550 -12.38 24.66 9.25
CA ILE A 550 -12.37 26.11 9.35
C ILE A 550 -13.12 26.67 8.16
N ARG A 551 -14.21 27.37 8.42
CA ARG A 551 -14.91 28.18 7.43
C ARG A 551 -14.49 29.63 7.60
N SER A 552 -13.94 30.24 6.56
CA SER A 552 -13.49 31.63 6.60
C SER A 552 -14.16 32.45 5.52
N THR A 553 -14.49 33.71 5.82
CA THR A 553 -15.13 34.65 4.89
C THR A 553 -14.33 35.95 4.88
N THR A 554 -13.85 36.31 3.70
CA THR A 554 -13.13 37.57 3.44
C THR A 554 -13.92 38.40 2.42
N GLU A 555 -13.44 39.61 2.10
CA GLU A 555 -13.99 40.41 0.99
C GLU A 555 -13.94 39.69 -0.37
N LYS A 556 -13.01 38.74 -0.54
CA LYS A 556 -12.85 37.96 -1.77
C LYS A 556 -13.78 36.75 -1.84
N GLY A 557 -14.41 36.35 -0.73
CA GLY A 557 -15.34 35.22 -0.69
C GLY A 557 -15.16 34.31 0.53
N THR A 558 -15.87 33.18 0.53
CA THR A 558 -15.82 32.17 1.59
C THR A 558 -15.00 30.95 1.17
N ALA A 559 -14.15 30.45 2.06
CA ALA A 559 -13.38 29.22 1.90
C ALA A 559 -13.65 28.26 3.07
N VAL A 560 -13.38 26.97 2.83
CA VAL A 560 -13.41 25.93 3.88
C VAL A 560 -12.09 25.17 3.82
N GLN A 561 -11.43 25.04 4.96
CA GLN A 561 -10.14 24.36 5.10
C GLN A 561 -10.23 23.30 6.21
N LYS A 562 -9.58 22.16 6.03
CA LYS A 562 -9.39 21.17 7.08
C LYS A 562 -7.97 21.26 7.62
N ILE A 563 -7.80 21.36 8.93
CA ILE A 563 -6.49 21.47 9.59
C ILE A 563 -6.41 20.47 10.74
N SER A 564 -5.23 19.87 10.94
CA SER A 564 -4.88 19.07 12.12
C SER A 564 -3.87 19.86 12.94
N LEU A 565 -4.19 20.20 14.19
CA LEU A 565 -3.24 20.78 15.16
C LEU A 565 -2.46 19.71 15.90
#